data_AF-A0A0D1ZM60-F1
#
_entry.id   AF-A0A0D1ZM60-F1
#
_cell.length_a   1.000
_cell.length_b   1.000
_cell.length_c   1.000
_cell.angle_alpha   90.00
_cell.angle_beta   90.00
_cell.angle_gamma   90.00
#
_symmetry.space_group_name_H-M   'P 1'
#
loop_
_entity.id
_entity.type
_entity.pdbx_description
1 polymer ?
#
loop_
_entity_poly.entity_id
_entity_poly.type
_entity_poly.pdbx_seq_one_letter_code
_entity_poly.pdbx_strand_id
1 'polypeptide(L)'
;MDIIAELESMAVNVAAEEDIPDVDVERWQTLFGFTFSEAFAALEAYRNDFTRARISDELWETVKAEKLAEGYDREAFEYYLARPQTRDVCRQYDDDKGSYIVQLAGPLHTPETLQEAASLNKIPALVSGVGESGQAQFCEIDGAAKTRLLSWAAKHHCGGFKPTIVRLSKAKKELCRNTQAPMLGNEPTLPQNRPDDAAFKPTPLPGQYPVWYFFYGTLAEPAVLSQHLGLQDTPTYIPARVSGGRVRTWAGRYKALVDAPGEIVSGSAFLVQSRPEEDALRFYETDKYEVVRCKITTQSEVLDGLTFRFDGTERDLD
;
A
#
# COMPACT_ATOMS: atom_id res chain seq x y z
N MET A 1 -11.30 32.33 -12.49
CA MET A 1 -11.46 32.35 -11.03
C MET A 1 -12.30 33.55 -10.70
N ASP A 2 -13.47 33.32 -10.09
CA ASP A 2 -14.37 34.38 -9.68
C ASP A 2 -13.91 34.89 -8.31
N ILE A 3 -13.21 36.02 -8.32
CA ILE A 3 -12.57 36.61 -7.14
C ILE A 3 -13.63 36.93 -6.06
N ILE A 4 -14.88 37.16 -6.45
CA ILE A 4 -15.97 37.46 -5.53
C ILE A 4 -16.33 36.23 -4.70
N ALA A 5 -16.42 35.05 -5.31
CA ALA A 5 -16.73 33.81 -4.61
C ALA A 5 -15.62 33.40 -3.61
N GLU A 6 -14.35 33.66 -3.95
CA GLU A 6 -13.23 33.45 -3.02
C GLU A 6 -13.25 34.42 -1.83
N LEU A 7 -13.56 35.69 -2.08
CA LEU A 7 -13.69 36.70 -1.02
C LEU A 7 -14.89 36.42 -0.10
N GLU A 8 -16.01 35.95 -0.65
CA GLU A 8 -17.18 35.52 0.13
C GLU A 8 -16.84 34.31 1.01
N SER A 9 -16.06 33.35 0.50
CA SER A 9 -15.57 32.20 1.28
C SER A 9 -14.66 32.65 2.44
N MET A 10 -13.74 33.58 2.20
CA MET A 10 -12.83 34.10 3.23
C MET A 10 -13.55 34.94 4.30
N ALA A 11 -14.59 35.69 3.92
CA ALA A 11 -15.36 36.52 4.85
C ALA A 11 -16.12 35.69 5.89
N VAL A 12 -16.55 34.47 5.54
CA VAL A 12 -17.22 33.53 6.47
C VAL A 12 -16.25 32.98 7.53
N ASN A 13 -14.95 33.00 7.27
CA ASN A 13 -13.91 32.52 8.19
C ASN A 13 -13.42 33.59 9.18
N VAL A 14 -13.87 34.84 9.05
CA VAL A 14 -13.51 35.92 9.97
C VAL A 14 -14.21 35.68 11.31
N ALA A 15 -13.47 35.20 12.30
CA ALA A 15 -13.91 35.22 13.69
C ALA A 15 -13.85 36.66 14.22
N ALA A 16 -14.85 37.09 14.99
CA ALA A 16 -14.71 38.26 15.84
C ALA A 16 -13.61 37.97 16.87
N GLU A 17 -12.77 38.97 17.18
CA GLU A 17 -11.71 38.87 18.21
C GLU A 17 -12.33 38.52 19.57
N GLU A 18 -12.47 37.23 19.85
CA GLU A 18 -12.85 36.69 21.14
C GLU A 18 -11.71 35.79 21.62
N ASP A 19 -11.25 36.04 22.84
CA ASP A 19 -10.22 35.27 23.53
C ASP A 19 -10.46 33.76 23.36
N ILE A 20 -9.40 32.99 23.03
CA ILE A 20 -9.49 31.54 22.92
C ILE A 20 -9.87 30.98 24.30
N PRO A 21 -11.08 30.42 24.49
CA PRO A 21 -11.52 30.02 25.82
C PRO A 21 -10.78 28.74 26.23
N ASP A 22 -10.42 28.66 27.52
CA ASP A 22 -9.64 27.53 28.07
C ASP A 22 -10.27 26.16 27.78
N VAL A 23 -11.60 26.10 27.65
CA VAL A 23 -12.36 24.89 27.29
C VAL A 23 -12.00 24.34 25.90
N ASP A 24 -11.66 25.21 24.94
CA ASP A 24 -11.26 24.79 23.60
C ASP A 24 -9.81 24.27 23.62
N VAL A 25 -8.95 24.87 24.43
CA VAL A 25 -7.57 24.41 24.64
C VAL A 25 -7.57 23.02 25.27
N GLU A 26 -8.31 22.81 26.37
CA GLU A 26 -8.43 21.50 27.03
C GLU A 26 -9.00 20.43 26.09
N ARG A 27 -9.97 20.80 25.24
CA ARG A 27 -10.54 19.92 24.21
C ARG A 27 -9.46 19.50 23.21
N TRP A 28 -8.67 20.44 22.71
CA TRP A 28 -7.61 20.15 21.74
C TRP A 28 -6.44 19.35 22.35
N GLN A 29 -6.13 19.57 23.63
CA GLN A 29 -5.17 18.73 24.36
C GLN A 29 -5.67 17.27 24.44
N THR A 30 -6.96 17.07 24.72
CA THR A 30 -7.55 15.73 24.84
C THR A 30 -7.67 15.02 23.49
N LEU A 31 -8.12 15.73 22.45
CA LEU A 31 -8.36 15.16 21.12
C LEU A 31 -7.08 14.90 20.33
N PHE A 32 -6.07 15.78 20.44
CA PHE A 32 -4.86 15.73 19.61
C PHE A 32 -3.59 15.34 20.40
N GLY A 33 -3.69 15.14 21.71
CA GLY A 33 -2.55 14.80 22.57
C GLY A 33 -1.53 15.95 22.72
N PHE A 34 -1.97 17.18 22.53
CA PHE A 34 -1.12 18.37 22.62
C PHE A 34 -0.83 18.79 24.06
N THR A 35 0.32 19.42 24.28
CA THR A 35 0.55 20.23 25.49
C THR A 35 -0.26 21.52 25.42
N PHE A 36 -0.48 22.20 26.54
CA PHE A 36 -1.28 23.44 26.59
C PHE A 36 -0.77 24.49 25.60
N SER A 37 0.55 24.69 25.53
CA SER A 37 1.18 25.65 24.61
C SER A 37 1.03 25.24 23.14
N GLU A 38 1.04 23.94 22.83
CA GLU A 38 0.85 23.44 21.46
C GLU A 38 -0.61 23.53 21.03
N ALA A 39 -1.55 23.20 21.92
CA ALA A 39 -2.98 23.33 21.67
C ALA A 39 -3.37 24.79 21.44
N PHE A 40 -2.86 25.71 22.27
CA PHE A 40 -3.09 27.14 22.12
C PHE A 40 -2.52 27.67 20.80
N ALA A 41 -1.25 27.37 20.49
CA ALA A 41 -0.62 27.79 19.24
C ALA A 41 -1.31 27.20 17.99
N ALA A 42 -1.79 25.96 18.07
CA ALA A 42 -2.52 25.31 16.99
C ALA A 42 -3.91 25.93 16.77
N LEU A 43 -4.63 26.25 17.84
CA LEU A 43 -5.90 26.98 17.79
C LEU A 43 -5.72 28.39 17.21
N GLU A 44 -4.71 29.11 17.70
CA GLU A 44 -4.39 30.45 17.22
C GLU A 44 -4.02 30.44 15.73
N ALA A 45 -3.17 29.51 15.30
CA ALA A 45 -2.81 29.35 13.90
C ALA A 45 -4.02 28.97 13.02
N TYR A 46 -4.90 28.10 13.51
CA TYR A 46 -6.06 27.64 12.77
C TYR A 46 -7.17 28.68 12.65
N ARG A 47 -7.38 29.50 13.69
CA ARG A 47 -8.34 30.61 13.68
C ARG A 47 -7.86 31.80 12.84
N ASN A 48 -6.54 31.98 12.73
CA ASN A 48 -5.92 33.00 11.88
C ASN A 48 -5.75 32.57 10.42
N ASP A 49 -6.06 31.31 10.05
CA ASP A 49 -6.06 30.86 8.66
C ASP A 49 -7.42 31.12 7.99
N PHE A 50 -7.52 32.27 7.32
CA PHE A 50 -8.74 32.68 6.61
C PHE A 50 -9.00 31.87 5.34
N THR A 51 -8.04 31.06 4.88
CA THR A 51 -8.19 30.18 3.71
C THR A 51 -8.57 28.75 4.09
N ARG A 52 -8.83 28.48 5.38
CA ARG A 52 -9.20 27.16 5.88
C ARG A 52 -10.46 26.60 5.18
N ALA A 53 -10.40 25.32 4.83
CA ALA A 53 -11.52 24.61 4.23
C ALA A 53 -12.55 24.25 5.31
N ARG A 54 -13.75 24.82 5.20
CA ARG A 54 -14.89 24.54 6.10
C ARG A 54 -15.72 23.37 5.57
N ILE A 55 -16.18 22.51 6.45
CA ILE A 55 -17.13 21.44 6.07
C ILE A 55 -18.50 22.09 5.83
N SER A 56 -19.25 21.63 4.82
CA SER A 56 -20.60 22.14 4.57
C SER A 56 -21.54 21.84 5.74
N ASP A 57 -22.52 22.72 5.98
CA ASP A 57 -23.48 22.55 7.10
C ASP A 57 -24.25 21.23 7.01
N GLU A 58 -24.59 20.81 5.78
CA GLU A 58 -25.28 19.54 5.51
C GLU A 58 -24.40 18.32 5.87
N LEU A 59 -23.10 18.38 5.55
CA LEU A 59 -22.15 17.33 5.91
C LEU A 59 -21.91 17.31 7.43
N TRP A 60 -21.81 18.48 8.07
CA TRP A 60 -21.66 18.56 9.52
C TRP A 60 -22.87 17.97 10.25
N GLU A 61 -24.10 18.33 9.90
CA GLU A 61 -25.30 17.79 10.56
C GLU A 61 -25.40 16.25 10.43
N THR A 62 -24.85 15.67 9.36
CA THR A 62 -24.79 14.21 9.19
C THR A 62 -23.83 13.54 10.17
N VAL A 63 -22.67 14.14 10.43
CA VAL A 63 -21.61 13.54 11.27
C VAL A 63 -21.63 14.04 12.72
N LYS A 64 -22.39 15.10 13.02
CA LYS A 64 -22.41 15.82 14.30
C LYS A 64 -22.72 14.93 15.50
N ALA A 65 -23.71 14.03 15.39
CA ALA A 65 -24.11 13.17 16.50
C ALA A 65 -22.99 12.19 16.91
N GLU A 66 -22.29 11.63 15.93
CA GLU A 66 -21.16 10.73 16.14
C GLU A 66 -19.93 11.48 16.65
N LYS A 67 -19.62 12.62 16.04
CA LYS A 67 -18.41 13.39 16.37
C LYS A 67 -18.50 14.09 17.72
N LEU A 68 -19.69 14.58 18.11
CA LEU A 68 -19.90 15.06 19.49
C LEU A 68 -19.77 13.95 20.52
N ALA A 69 -20.17 12.71 20.20
CA ALA A 69 -19.99 11.56 21.09
C ALA A 69 -18.51 11.18 21.27
N GLU A 70 -17.69 11.42 20.25
CA GLU A 70 -16.22 11.31 20.31
C GLU A 70 -15.54 12.54 20.97
N GLY A 71 -16.31 13.57 21.35
CA GLY A 71 -15.81 14.80 21.98
C GLY A 71 -15.33 15.89 21.00
N TYR A 72 -15.50 15.68 19.69
CA TYR A 72 -15.18 16.68 18.67
C TYR A 72 -16.30 17.72 18.57
N ASP A 73 -15.90 18.99 18.55
CA ASP A 73 -16.74 20.07 18.02
C ASP A 73 -16.45 20.26 16.52
N ARG A 74 -17.20 21.16 15.89
CA ARG A 74 -17.04 21.42 14.45
C ARG A 74 -15.62 21.89 14.11
N GLU A 75 -15.06 22.80 14.91
CA GLU A 75 -13.74 23.38 14.65
C GLU A 75 -12.60 22.36 14.82
N ALA A 76 -12.63 21.52 15.87
CA ALA A 76 -11.67 20.45 16.04
C ALA A 76 -11.82 19.37 14.96
N PHE A 77 -13.04 19.08 14.50
CA PHE A 77 -13.24 18.11 13.41
C PHE A 77 -12.73 18.65 12.06
N GLU A 78 -13.00 19.92 11.76
CA GLU A 78 -12.46 20.59 10.56
C GLU A 78 -10.93 20.67 10.63
N TYR A 79 -10.35 20.98 11.80
CA TYR A 79 -8.92 20.93 12.04
C TYR A 79 -8.34 19.53 11.85
N TYR A 80 -9.01 18.49 12.36
CA TYR A 80 -8.62 17.10 12.19
C TYR A 80 -8.54 16.69 10.71
N LEU A 81 -9.49 17.13 9.87
CA LEU A 81 -9.48 16.86 8.44
C LEU A 81 -8.44 17.70 7.67
N ALA A 82 -8.23 18.94 8.10
CA ALA A 82 -7.31 19.88 7.46
C ALA A 82 -5.84 19.54 7.76
N ARG A 83 -5.56 18.87 8.88
CA ARG A 83 -4.22 18.32 9.13
C ARG A 83 -3.89 17.35 8.00
N PRO A 84 -2.73 17.47 7.35
CA PRO A 84 -2.24 16.39 6.53
C PRO A 84 -2.12 15.21 7.46
N GLN A 85 -3.04 14.25 7.35
CA GLN A 85 -2.96 13.02 8.12
C GLN A 85 -1.54 12.50 7.92
N THR A 86 -0.70 12.63 8.95
CA THR A 86 0.31 11.63 9.19
C THR A 86 -0.49 10.35 9.20
N ARG A 87 -0.38 9.62 8.09
CA ARG A 87 -1.03 8.34 7.78
C ARG A 87 -0.54 7.27 8.76
N ASP A 88 -0.59 7.55 10.06
CA ASP A 88 0.11 6.80 11.09
C ASP A 88 -0.80 5.83 11.83
N VAL A 89 -2.13 5.89 11.62
CA VAL A 89 -3.04 4.88 12.17
C VAL A 89 -3.11 3.62 11.30
N CYS A 90 -2.63 3.67 10.04
CA CYS A 90 -2.56 2.50 9.15
C CYS A 90 -1.12 2.07 8.76
N ARG A 91 -0.08 2.80 9.23
CA ARG A 91 1.33 2.46 8.93
C ARG A 91 2.00 1.55 9.94
N GLN A 92 1.47 1.43 11.16
CA GLN A 92 2.10 0.57 12.17
C GLN A 92 2.02 -0.93 11.83
N TYR A 93 1.11 -1.34 10.93
CA TYR A 93 0.93 -2.75 10.60
C TYR A 93 1.91 -3.32 9.55
N ASP A 94 2.81 -2.52 8.97
CA ASP A 94 3.52 -2.95 7.75
C ASP A 94 4.99 -2.51 7.62
N ASP A 95 5.51 -1.68 8.52
CA ASP A 95 6.88 -1.15 8.33
C ASP A 95 7.95 -2.24 8.48
N ASP A 96 7.67 -3.30 9.26
CA ASP A 96 8.55 -4.45 9.52
C ASP A 96 8.54 -5.51 8.41
N LYS A 97 7.49 -5.58 7.57
CA LYS A 97 7.32 -6.60 6.53
C LYS A 97 7.45 -6.07 5.09
N GLY A 98 7.66 -4.76 4.93
CA GLY A 98 7.81 -4.12 3.61
C GLY A 98 9.22 -4.24 3.02
N SER A 99 9.29 -4.22 1.69
CA SER A 99 10.53 -3.96 0.95
C SER A 99 10.75 -2.45 0.79
N TYR A 100 12.00 -2.00 0.89
CA TYR A 100 12.40 -0.61 0.67
C TYR A 100 13.57 -0.55 -0.29
N ILE A 101 13.66 0.53 -1.07
CA ILE A 101 14.88 0.89 -1.80
C ILE A 101 15.56 2.06 -1.11
N VAL A 102 16.88 1.97 -1.03
CA VAL A 102 17.74 3.05 -0.58
C VAL A 102 18.58 3.52 -1.75
N GLN A 103 18.62 4.83 -1.96
CA GLN A 103 19.55 5.42 -2.91
C GLN A 103 20.98 5.37 -2.36
N LEU A 104 21.91 4.83 -3.15
CA LEU A 104 23.33 4.90 -2.83
C LEU A 104 23.83 6.31 -3.12
N ALA A 105 24.02 7.11 -2.08
CA ALA A 105 24.49 8.49 -2.18
C ALA A 105 25.30 8.88 -0.94
N GLY A 106 26.30 9.75 -1.13
CA GLY A 106 27.14 10.28 -0.06
C GLY A 106 27.91 9.18 0.69
N PRO A 107 27.79 9.07 2.03
CA PRO A 107 28.50 8.06 2.82
C PRO A 107 28.03 6.62 2.53
N LEU A 108 26.85 6.43 1.90
CA LEU A 108 26.33 5.13 1.47
C LEU A 108 26.50 4.93 -0.04
N HIS A 109 27.66 5.27 -0.60
CA HIS A 109 27.90 5.19 -2.05
C HIS A 109 28.23 3.77 -2.54
N THR A 110 28.52 2.83 -1.63
CA THR A 110 28.81 1.44 -1.99
C THR A 110 27.83 0.46 -1.34
N PRO A 111 27.47 -0.64 -2.02
CA PRO A 111 26.60 -1.66 -1.45
C PRO A 111 27.23 -2.34 -0.21
N GLU A 112 28.56 -2.33 -0.07
CA GLU A 112 29.28 -2.83 1.10
C GLU A 112 29.09 -1.94 2.33
N THR A 113 29.15 -0.61 2.18
CA THR A 113 28.88 0.32 3.28
C THR A 113 27.44 0.22 3.75
N LEU A 114 26.51 0.00 2.82
CA LEU A 114 25.12 -0.27 3.15
C LEU A 114 24.93 -1.64 3.82
N GLN A 115 25.69 -2.66 3.42
CA GLN A 115 25.68 -3.97 4.08
C GLN A 115 26.12 -3.86 5.55
N GLU A 116 27.19 -3.12 5.83
CA GLU A 116 27.70 -2.90 7.18
C GLU A 116 26.71 -2.07 8.01
N ALA A 117 26.24 -0.94 7.47
CA ALA A 117 25.32 -0.03 8.13
C ALA A 117 23.95 -0.65 8.44
N ALA A 118 23.44 -1.48 7.52
CA ALA A 118 22.18 -2.19 7.68
C ALA A 118 22.33 -3.62 8.22
N SER A 119 23.56 -4.02 8.59
CA SER A 119 23.94 -5.36 9.07
C SER A 119 23.29 -6.49 8.26
N LEU A 120 23.44 -6.45 6.94
CA LEU A 120 22.84 -7.42 6.03
C LEU A 120 23.72 -8.67 5.89
N ASN A 121 23.09 -9.86 5.91
CA ASN A 121 23.77 -11.15 5.76
C ASN A 121 24.35 -11.37 4.35
N LYS A 122 23.87 -10.63 3.35
CA LYS A 122 24.30 -10.69 1.95
C LYS A 122 24.39 -9.27 1.39
N ILE A 123 25.23 -9.10 0.37
CA ILE A 123 25.30 -7.85 -0.40
C ILE A 123 23.94 -7.65 -1.08
N PRO A 124 23.27 -6.50 -0.86
CA PRO A 124 21.95 -6.24 -1.42
C PRO A 124 22.01 -6.11 -2.94
N ALA A 125 20.91 -6.50 -3.60
CA ALA A 125 20.81 -6.43 -5.05
C ALA A 125 20.89 -4.98 -5.52
N LEU A 126 21.85 -4.69 -6.39
CA LEU A 126 22.04 -3.37 -6.99
C LEU A 126 21.06 -3.19 -8.15
N VAL A 127 20.25 -2.15 -8.07
CA VAL A 127 19.34 -1.73 -9.13
C VAL A 127 19.80 -0.36 -9.60
N SER A 128 20.06 -0.21 -10.90
CA SER A 128 20.39 1.08 -11.49
C SER A 128 19.15 1.69 -12.12
N GLY A 129 18.89 2.97 -11.85
CA GLY A 129 17.88 3.77 -12.52
C GLY A 129 18.54 4.90 -13.31
N VAL A 130 18.00 5.22 -14.49
CA VAL A 130 18.42 6.40 -15.26
C VAL A 130 17.32 7.44 -15.11
N GLY A 131 17.65 8.57 -14.49
CA GLY A 131 16.77 9.73 -14.40
C GLY A 131 17.25 10.87 -15.30
N GLU A 132 16.46 11.95 -15.34
CA GLU A 132 16.80 13.17 -16.09
C GLU A 132 18.13 13.80 -15.62
N SER A 133 18.51 13.58 -14.36
CA SER A 133 19.74 14.07 -13.75
C SER A 133 20.92 13.07 -13.81
N GLY A 134 20.79 11.95 -14.52
CA GLY A 134 21.84 10.94 -14.68
C GLY A 134 21.50 9.57 -14.09
N GLN A 135 22.53 8.70 -14.02
CA GLN A 135 22.40 7.34 -13.49
C GLN A 135 22.48 7.35 -11.96
N ALA A 136 21.46 6.81 -11.30
CA ALA A 136 21.41 6.62 -9.86
C ALA A 136 21.41 5.12 -9.52
N GLN A 137 22.07 4.76 -8.43
CA GLN A 137 22.13 3.39 -7.94
C GLN A 137 21.27 3.24 -6.69
N PHE A 138 20.54 2.14 -6.61
CA PHE A 138 19.62 1.81 -5.54
C PHE A 138 19.88 0.39 -5.04
N CYS A 139 19.61 0.15 -3.76
CA CYS A 139 19.66 -1.17 -3.15
C CYS A 139 18.33 -1.50 -2.48
N GLU A 140 17.83 -2.71 -2.69
CA GLU A 140 16.65 -3.22 -1.98
C GLU A 140 17.03 -3.72 -0.58
N ILE A 141 16.26 -3.34 0.43
CA ILE A 141 16.41 -3.70 1.84
C ILE A 141 15.06 -4.07 2.47
N ASP A 142 15.09 -4.87 3.54
CA ASP A 142 13.90 -5.20 4.34
C ASP A 142 13.63 -4.14 5.44
N GLY A 143 12.46 -4.22 6.09
CA GLY A 143 12.07 -3.33 7.18
C GLY A 143 13.03 -3.34 8.37
N ALA A 144 13.56 -4.50 8.72
CA ALA A 144 14.53 -4.63 9.80
C ALA A 144 15.86 -3.92 9.48
N ALA A 145 16.33 -4.04 8.24
CA ALA A 145 17.50 -3.37 7.70
C ALA A 145 17.31 -1.86 7.62
N LYS A 146 16.12 -1.38 7.25
CA LYS A 146 15.76 0.04 7.29
C LYS A 146 15.94 0.61 8.71
N THR A 147 15.42 -0.08 9.72
CA THR A 147 15.55 0.35 11.12
C THR A 147 17.01 0.38 11.59
N ARG A 148 17.81 -0.62 11.22
CA ARG A 148 19.25 -0.66 11.50
C ARG A 148 20.00 0.47 10.80
N LEU A 149 19.69 0.72 9.53
CA LEU A 149 20.29 1.78 8.72
C LEU A 149 19.99 3.17 9.29
N LEU A 150 18.74 3.42 9.70
CA LEU A 150 18.35 4.68 10.34
C LEU A 150 19.06 4.86 11.68
N SER A 151 19.18 3.79 12.47
CA SER A 151 19.91 3.79 13.74
C SER A 151 21.41 4.05 13.52
N TRP A 152 21.98 3.50 12.46
CA TRP A 152 23.38 3.74 12.08
C TRP A 152 23.58 5.19 11.63
N ALA A 153 22.70 5.72 10.77
CA ALA A 153 22.78 7.11 10.32
C ALA A 153 22.67 8.09 11.50
N ALA A 154 21.80 7.81 12.46
CA ALA A 154 21.67 8.62 13.68
C ALA A 154 22.91 8.57 14.59
N LYS A 155 23.62 7.42 14.65
CA LYS A 155 24.81 7.24 15.51
C LYS A 155 26.10 7.78 14.87
N HIS A 156 26.29 7.57 13.58
CA HIS A 156 27.54 7.88 12.89
C HIS A 156 27.54 9.24 12.20
N HIS A 157 26.35 9.80 11.91
CA HIS A 157 26.22 11.06 11.18
C HIS A 157 25.26 12.03 11.88
N CYS A 158 25.70 12.59 13.01
CA CYS A 158 25.04 13.69 13.71
C CYS A 158 24.96 15.02 12.89
N GLY A 159 25.36 15.02 11.61
CA GLY A 159 25.56 16.18 10.74
C GLY A 159 24.59 16.28 9.54
N GLY A 160 23.37 15.74 9.65
CA GLY A 160 22.28 16.04 8.71
C GLY A 160 22.17 15.14 7.47
N PHE A 161 22.94 14.06 7.36
CA PHE A 161 22.74 13.08 6.28
C PHE A 161 21.47 12.25 6.53
N LYS A 162 20.46 12.45 5.68
CA LYS A 162 19.24 11.64 5.67
C LYS A 162 19.26 10.72 4.45
N PRO A 163 19.34 9.39 4.63
CA PRO A 163 19.29 8.48 3.49
C PRO A 163 17.92 8.58 2.79
N THR A 164 17.92 8.61 1.46
CA THR A 164 16.69 8.55 0.67
C THR A 164 16.19 7.11 0.64
N ILE A 165 15.17 6.83 1.43
CA ILE A 165 14.53 5.52 1.52
C ILE A 165 13.11 5.62 0.97
N VAL A 166 12.78 4.81 -0.03
CA VAL A 166 11.45 4.75 -0.63
C VAL A 166 10.88 3.35 -0.44
N ARG A 167 9.62 3.23 -0.03
CA ARG A 167 8.95 1.93 0.10
C ARG A 167 8.66 1.36 -1.28
N LEU A 168 9.08 0.12 -1.50
CA LEU A 168 8.72 -0.68 -2.67
C LEU A 168 7.42 -1.42 -2.37
N SER A 169 6.32 -0.86 -2.84
CA SER A 169 5.03 -1.52 -2.83
C SER A 169 4.95 -2.51 -3.99
N LYS A 170 5.34 -3.76 -3.73
CA LYS A 170 5.33 -4.85 -4.71
C LYS A 170 4.67 -6.09 -4.12
N ALA A 171 3.74 -6.68 -4.86
CA ALA A 171 3.07 -7.91 -4.44
C ALA A 171 4.08 -9.03 -4.19
N LYS A 172 4.01 -9.70 -3.05
CA LYS A 172 4.96 -10.77 -2.68
C LYS A 172 4.75 -12.00 -3.56
N LYS A 173 5.82 -12.74 -3.87
CA LYS A 173 5.75 -13.98 -4.65
C LYS A 173 6.64 -15.04 -4.02
N GLU A 174 6.16 -15.62 -2.92
CA GLU A 174 6.89 -16.61 -2.12
C GLU A 174 6.41 -18.03 -2.41
N LEU A 175 6.44 -18.42 -3.70
CA LEU A 175 6.00 -19.74 -4.13
C LEU A 175 6.97 -20.83 -3.64
N CYS A 176 6.44 -21.83 -2.93
CA CYS A 176 7.24 -22.97 -2.47
C CYS A 176 7.67 -23.86 -3.65
N ARG A 177 8.91 -24.37 -3.61
CA ARG A 177 9.43 -25.30 -4.62
C ARG A 177 9.04 -26.76 -4.39
N ASN A 178 8.67 -27.09 -3.15
CA ASN A 178 8.45 -28.46 -2.72
C ASN A 178 6.96 -28.74 -2.40
N THR A 179 6.14 -27.69 -2.26
CA THR A 179 4.71 -27.80 -1.95
C THR A 179 3.93 -26.86 -2.85
N GLN A 180 2.61 -27.09 -2.95
CA GLN A 180 1.73 -26.22 -3.72
C GLN A 180 1.52 -24.83 -3.07
N ALA A 181 2.07 -24.59 -1.87
CA ALA A 181 1.90 -23.35 -1.12
C ALA A 181 2.58 -22.13 -1.80
N PRO A 182 2.02 -20.93 -1.65
CA PRO A 182 0.63 -20.64 -1.28
C PRO A 182 -0.34 -21.00 -2.42
N MET A 183 -1.54 -21.47 -2.08
CA MET A 183 -2.59 -21.85 -3.04
C MET A 183 -3.93 -21.24 -2.63
N LEU A 184 -4.67 -20.68 -3.60
CA LEU A 184 -6.00 -20.12 -3.34
C LEU A 184 -6.97 -21.19 -2.83
N GLY A 185 -7.62 -20.92 -1.71
CA GLY A 185 -8.67 -21.75 -1.11
C GLY A 185 -8.22 -23.10 -0.57
N ASN A 186 -6.91 -23.33 -0.49
CA ASN A 186 -6.34 -24.56 0.02
C ASN A 186 -5.10 -24.24 0.85
N GLU A 187 -4.98 -24.90 2.01
CA GLU A 187 -3.80 -24.82 2.86
C GLU A 187 -2.93 -26.08 2.67
N PRO A 188 -2.03 -26.12 1.66
CA PRO A 188 -1.18 -27.28 1.36
C PRO A 188 -0.07 -27.50 2.39
N THR A 189 0.05 -26.63 3.40
CA THR A 189 0.97 -26.81 4.53
C THR A 189 0.43 -27.82 5.55
N LEU A 190 -0.90 -28.03 5.61
CA LEU A 190 -1.55 -28.97 6.50
C LEU A 190 -1.28 -30.42 6.05
N PRO A 191 -1.05 -31.37 6.99
CA PRO A 191 -0.70 -32.75 6.67
C PRO A 191 -1.68 -33.42 5.69
N GLN A 192 -2.98 -33.19 5.84
CA GLN A 192 -4.02 -33.76 4.99
C GLN A 192 -4.01 -33.26 3.54
N ASN A 193 -3.37 -32.13 3.27
CA ASN A 193 -3.29 -31.51 1.95
C ASN A 193 -1.87 -31.61 1.36
N ARG A 194 -0.95 -32.26 2.07
CA ARG A 194 0.42 -32.47 1.60
C ARG A 194 0.40 -33.55 0.51
N PRO A 195 1.11 -33.34 -0.61
CA PRO A 195 1.28 -34.40 -1.58
C PRO A 195 2.01 -35.59 -0.94
N ASP A 196 1.42 -36.78 -1.06
CA ASP A 196 2.00 -38.05 -0.55
C ASP A 196 3.17 -38.56 -1.41
N ASP A 197 3.33 -38.01 -2.63
CA ASP A 197 4.32 -38.46 -3.60
C ASP A 197 5.62 -37.64 -3.53
N ALA A 198 6.74 -38.34 -3.31
CA ALA A 198 8.09 -37.75 -3.33
C ALA A 198 8.49 -37.16 -4.70
N ALA A 199 7.80 -37.53 -5.78
CA ALA A 199 8.00 -36.97 -7.12
C ALA A 199 7.12 -35.75 -7.43
N PHE A 200 6.25 -35.31 -6.50
CA PHE A 200 5.37 -34.16 -6.72
C PHE A 200 6.18 -32.88 -6.99
N LYS A 201 5.84 -32.21 -8.10
CA LYS A 201 6.41 -30.90 -8.46
C LYS A 201 5.29 -29.87 -8.52
N PRO A 202 5.32 -28.82 -7.68
CA PRO A 202 4.28 -27.81 -7.70
C PRO A 202 4.37 -26.96 -8.96
N THR A 203 3.22 -26.76 -9.61
CA THR A 203 3.06 -25.97 -10.83
C THR A 203 2.15 -24.77 -10.56
N PRO A 204 2.48 -23.57 -11.06
CA PRO A 204 3.74 -23.17 -11.73
C PRO A 204 4.94 -23.07 -10.77
N LEU A 205 6.17 -23.18 -11.31
CA LEU A 205 7.39 -22.91 -10.53
C LEU A 205 7.64 -21.39 -10.36
N PRO A 206 8.37 -20.95 -9.31
CA PRO A 206 8.55 -19.52 -9.01
C PRO A 206 9.13 -18.66 -10.13
N GLY A 207 9.92 -19.25 -11.03
CA GLY A 207 10.55 -18.56 -12.17
C GLY A 207 10.17 -19.15 -13.53
N GLN A 208 9.05 -19.86 -13.61
CA GLN A 208 8.57 -20.44 -14.86
C GLN A 208 7.87 -19.39 -15.70
N TYR A 209 8.27 -19.30 -16.97
CA TYR A 209 7.62 -18.47 -17.99
C TYR A 209 7.55 -19.26 -19.30
N PRO A 210 6.49 -19.07 -20.11
CA PRO A 210 5.32 -18.25 -19.82
C PRO A 210 4.43 -18.86 -18.72
N VAL A 211 3.63 -18.03 -18.05
CA VAL A 211 2.77 -18.44 -16.93
C VAL A 211 1.39 -17.79 -17.02
N TRP A 212 0.35 -18.56 -16.75
CA TRP A 212 -1.01 -18.06 -16.73
C TRP A 212 -1.30 -17.28 -15.45
N TYR A 213 -1.85 -16.09 -15.61
CA TYR A 213 -2.38 -15.26 -14.53
C TYR A 213 -3.89 -15.12 -14.64
N PHE A 214 -4.59 -15.27 -13.52
CA PHE A 214 -6.02 -14.98 -13.42
C PHE A 214 -6.26 -13.60 -12.82
N PHE A 215 -7.03 -12.78 -13.53
CA PHE A 215 -7.44 -11.44 -13.11
C PHE A 215 -8.95 -11.38 -12.87
N TYR A 216 -9.33 -10.72 -11.78
CA TYR A 216 -10.73 -10.54 -11.33
C TYR A 216 -11.10 -9.06 -11.11
N GLY A 217 -10.14 -8.16 -11.29
CA GLY A 217 -10.29 -6.72 -11.10
C GLY A 217 -9.90 -5.89 -12.32
N THR A 218 -9.30 -4.72 -12.08
CA THR A 218 -8.94 -3.74 -13.12
C THR A 218 -7.91 -4.28 -14.12
N LEU A 219 -7.05 -5.23 -13.71
CA LEU A 219 -6.13 -5.91 -14.64
C LEU A 219 -6.83 -6.75 -15.73
N ALA A 220 -8.12 -7.06 -15.56
CA ALA A 220 -8.93 -7.68 -16.61
C ALA A 220 -9.35 -6.68 -17.70
N GLU A 221 -9.08 -5.38 -17.53
CA GLU A 221 -9.32 -4.35 -18.53
C GLU A 221 -8.11 -4.19 -19.46
N PRO A 222 -8.28 -4.36 -20.79
CA PRO A 222 -7.17 -4.28 -21.74
C PRO A 222 -6.39 -2.97 -21.69
N ALA A 223 -7.08 -1.85 -21.48
CA ALA A 223 -6.46 -0.53 -21.43
C ALA A 223 -5.48 -0.38 -20.25
N VAL A 224 -5.88 -0.87 -19.07
CA VAL A 224 -5.04 -0.88 -17.86
C VAL A 224 -3.82 -1.75 -18.09
N LEU A 225 -4.01 -2.96 -18.62
CA LEU A 225 -2.91 -3.89 -18.84
C LEU A 225 -1.92 -3.39 -19.90
N SER A 226 -2.40 -2.87 -21.04
CA SER A 226 -1.53 -2.29 -22.08
C SER A 226 -0.72 -1.11 -21.55
N GLN A 227 -1.32 -0.24 -20.74
CA GLN A 227 -0.63 0.89 -20.14
C GLN A 227 0.49 0.44 -19.21
N HIS A 228 0.26 -0.57 -18.36
CA HIS A 228 1.24 -1.03 -17.38
C HIS A 228 2.33 -1.92 -17.99
N LEU A 229 2.01 -2.70 -19.02
CA LEU A 229 2.97 -3.56 -19.70
C LEU A 229 3.65 -2.89 -20.91
N GLY A 230 3.22 -1.69 -21.29
CA GLY A 230 3.75 -0.99 -22.47
C GLY A 230 3.46 -1.71 -23.79
N LEU A 231 2.38 -2.49 -23.85
CA LEU A 231 2.01 -3.27 -25.03
C LEU A 231 1.53 -2.34 -26.15
N GLN A 232 2.07 -2.51 -27.35
CA GLN A 232 1.59 -1.84 -28.56
C GLN A 232 0.29 -2.49 -29.07
N ASP A 233 0.15 -3.80 -28.84
CA ASP A 233 -1.02 -4.58 -29.24
C ASP A 233 -2.04 -4.73 -28.11
N THR A 234 -3.30 -4.98 -28.50
CA THR A 234 -4.36 -5.26 -27.53
C THR A 234 -4.14 -6.64 -26.89
N PRO A 235 -4.08 -6.74 -25.54
CA PRO A 235 -3.85 -8.01 -24.86
C PRO A 235 -5.01 -8.97 -25.07
N THR A 236 -4.69 -10.22 -25.40
CA THR A 236 -5.67 -11.29 -25.58
C THR A 236 -5.97 -11.96 -24.25
N TYR A 237 -7.23 -11.89 -23.81
CA TYR A 237 -7.71 -12.57 -22.62
C TYR A 237 -8.54 -13.80 -22.97
N ILE A 238 -8.48 -14.80 -22.08
CA ILE A 238 -9.36 -15.97 -22.12
C ILE A 238 -10.33 -15.87 -20.95
N PRO A 239 -11.67 -15.84 -21.18
CA PRO A 239 -12.64 -15.90 -20.10
C PRO A 239 -12.42 -17.16 -19.25
N ALA A 240 -12.31 -16.97 -17.93
CA ALA A 240 -11.91 -18.04 -17.03
C ALA A 240 -12.60 -17.91 -15.66
N ARG A 241 -12.48 -18.96 -14.86
CA ARG A 241 -12.97 -19.04 -13.49
C ARG A 241 -11.93 -19.68 -12.59
N VAL A 242 -11.86 -19.28 -11.34
CA VAL A 242 -11.06 -19.95 -10.31
C VAL A 242 -11.96 -20.41 -9.18
N SER A 243 -11.59 -21.52 -8.54
CA SER A 243 -12.28 -22.04 -7.36
C SER A 243 -11.46 -21.79 -6.10
N GLY A 244 -12.12 -21.73 -4.95
CA GLY A 244 -11.49 -21.55 -3.65
C GLY A 244 -11.32 -20.09 -3.22
N GLY A 245 -11.95 -19.15 -3.92
CA GLY A 245 -11.87 -17.74 -3.57
C GLY A 245 -13.22 -17.04 -3.66
N ARG A 246 -13.30 -15.88 -3.00
CA ARG A 246 -14.40 -14.92 -3.11
C ARG A 246 -13.81 -13.53 -3.28
N VAL A 247 -14.42 -12.72 -4.16
CA VAL A 247 -14.06 -11.30 -4.31
C VAL A 247 -14.89 -10.47 -3.36
N ARG A 248 -14.23 -9.65 -2.54
CA ARG A 248 -14.83 -8.61 -1.70
C ARG A 248 -14.35 -7.22 -2.15
N THR A 249 -14.94 -6.19 -1.56
CA THR A 249 -14.50 -4.81 -1.76
C THR A 249 -13.63 -4.38 -0.59
N TRP A 250 -12.52 -3.72 -0.89
CA TRP A 250 -11.61 -3.11 0.06
C TRP A 250 -11.63 -1.59 -0.12
N ALA A 251 -11.77 -0.85 0.98
CA ALA A 251 -11.84 0.62 1.01
C ALA A 251 -12.87 1.21 0.01
N GLY A 252 -14.02 0.54 -0.14
CA GLY A 252 -15.12 0.93 -1.02
C GLY A 252 -14.83 0.98 -2.52
N ARG A 253 -13.61 0.66 -2.98
CA ARG A 253 -13.20 0.87 -4.38
C ARG A 253 -12.35 -0.24 -4.99
N TYR A 254 -11.61 -0.99 -4.19
CA TYR A 254 -10.67 -1.99 -4.69
C TYR A 254 -11.25 -3.39 -4.53
N LYS A 255 -10.96 -4.28 -5.48
CA LYS A 255 -11.40 -5.68 -5.39
C LYS A 255 -10.34 -6.50 -4.70
N ALA A 256 -10.72 -7.20 -3.63
CA ALA A 256 -9.85 -8.07 -2.86
C ALA A 256 -10.30 -9.53 -3.01
N LEU A 257 -9.45 -10.39 -3.57
CA LEU A 257 -9.67 -11.83 -3.58
C LEU A 257 -9.20 -12.43 -2.26
N VAL A 258 -10.10 -13.09 -1.54
CA VAL A 258 -9.82 -13.82 -0.30
C VAL A 258 -10.13 -15.30 -0.45
N ASP A 259 -9.55 -16.13 0.42
CA ASP A 259 -9.81 -17.56 0.44
C ASP A 259 -11.25 -17.85 0.86
N ALA A 260 -11.97 -18.58 0.02
CA ALA A 260 -13.32 -19.05 0.29
C ALA A 260 -13.45 -20.46 -0.33
N PRO A 261 -13.08 -21.52 0.41
CA PRO A 261 -13.13 -22.88 -0.09
C PRO A 261 -14.53 -23.23 -0.61
N GLY A 262 -14.61 -23.68 -1.87
CA GLY A 262 -15.87 -24.07 -2.52
C GLY A 262 -16.57 -22.96 -3.33
N GLU A 263 -16.12 -21.72 -3.25
CA GLU A 263 -16.65 -20.64 -4.09
C GLU A 263 -15.88 -20.46 -5.40
N ILE A 264 -16.55 -19.82 -6.35
CA ILE A 264 -16.06 -19.64 -7.72
C ILE A 264 -16.06 -18.16 -8.07
N VAL A 265 -14.93 -17.66 -8.55
CA VAL A 265 -14.77 -16.30 -9.05
C VAL A 265 -14.64 -16.34 -10.57
N SER A 266 -15.41 -15.50 -11.26
CA SER A 266 -15.28 -15.31 -12.71
C SER A 266 -14.33 -14.15 -13.01
N GLY A 267 -13.56 -14.28 -14.08
CA GLY A 267 -12.56 -13.30 -14.49
C GLY A 267 -11.95 -13.67 -15.84
N SER A 268 -10.70 -13.27 -16.02
CA SER A 268 -9.96 -13.45 -17.26
C SER A 268 -8.59 -14.04 -16.99
N ALA A 269 -8.18 -14.99 -17.82
CA ALA A 269 -6.82 -15.52 -17.84
C ALA A 269 -5.99 -14.79 -18.89
N PHE A 270 -4.76 -14.43 -18.52
CA PHE A 270 -3.78 -13.79 -19.37
C PHE A 270 -2.45 -14.53 -19.29
N LEU A 271 -1.76 -14.69 -20.42
CA LEU A 271 -0.47 -15.38 -20.47
C LEU A 271 0.66 -14.37 -20.32
N VAL A 272 1.30 -14.37 -19.16
CA VAL A 272 2.48 -13.52 -18.90
C VAL A 272 3.71 -14.21 -19.50
N GLN A 273 4.40 -13.51 -20.40
CA GLN A 273 5.49 -14.11 -21.19
C GLN A 273 6.84 -14.00 -20.48
N SER A 274 7.01 -12.99 -19.64
CA SER A 274 8.33 -12.64 -19.11
C SER A 274 8.30 -12.15 -17.66
N ARG A 275 9.46 -12.21 -16.99
CA ARG A 275 9.65 -11.69 -15.63
C ARG A 275 9.40 -10.19 -15.51
N PRO A 276 9.86 -9.32 -16.44
CA PRO A 276 9.56 -7.90 -16.39
C PRO A 276 8.05 -7.59 -16.45
N GLU A 277 7.29 -8.32 -17.28
CA GLU A 277 5.83 -8.18 -17.31
C GLU A 277 5.21 -8.55 -15.96
N GLU A 278 5.60 -9.70 -15.38
CA GLU A 278 5.13 -10.10 -14.05
C GLU A 278 5.48 -9.06 -12.99
N ASP A 279 6.70 -8.53 -13.01
CA ASP A 279 7.13 -7.53 -12.05
C ASP A 279 6.30 -6.24 -12.17
N ALA A 280 5.95 -5.79 -13.38
CA ALA A 280 5.06 -4.65 -13.60
C ALA A 280 3.65 -4.89 -13.02
N LEU A 281 3.09 -6.09 -13.19
CA LEU A 281 1.80 -6.47 -12.58
C LEU A 281 1.88 -6.46 -11.05
N ARG A 282 2.96 -6.99 -10.50
CA ARG A 282 3.19 -7.01 -9.04
C ARG A 282 3.36 -5.61 -8.46
N PHE A 283 3.92 -4.67 -9.21
CA PHE A 283 3.99 -3.27 -8.81
C PHE A 283 2.64 -2.57 -8.83
N TYR A 284 1.80 -2.89 -9.82
CA TYR A 284 0.45 -2.35 -9.90
C TYR A 284 -0.43 -2.78 -8.72
N GLU A 285 -0.42 -4.07 -8.39
CA GLU A 285 -1.23 -4.61 -7.29
C GLU A 285 -0.74 -4.15 -5.92
N THR A 286 0.56 -3.82 -5.78
CA THR A 286 1.22 -3.39 -4.54
C THR A 286 1.42 -4.52 -3.52
N ASP A 287 2.08 -4.20 -2.40
CA ASP A 287 2.34 -5.11 -1.27
C ASP A 287 1.10 -5.46 -0.44
N LYS A 288 -0.08 -4.96 -0.83
CA LYS A 288 -1.38 -5.38 -0.27
C LYS A 288 -1.86 -6.72 -0.80
N TYR A 289 -1.22 -7.24 -1.83
CA TYR A 289 -1.54 -8.53 -2.42
C TYR A 289 -0.30 -9.41 -2.46
N GLU A 290 -0.54 -10.71 -2.51
CA GLU A 290 0.46 -11.73 -2.73
C GLU A 290 0.09 -12.59 -3.94
N VAL A 291 1.10 -13.14 -4.59
CA VAL A 291 0.96 -14.04 -5.72
C VAL A 291 0.82 -15.46 -5.19
N VAL A 292 -0.33 -16.09 -5.47
CA VAL A 292 -0.64 -17.46 -5.05
C VAL A 292 -0.95 -18.35 -6.24
N ARG A 293 -0.74 -19.67 -6.08
CA ARG A 293 -1.13 -20.66 -7.08
C ARG A 293 -2.65 -20.81 -7.10
N CYS A 294 -3.20 -21.01 -8.29
CA CYS A 294 -4.63 -21.30 -8.46
C CYS A 294 -4.85 -22.24 -9.65
N LYS A 295 -6.03 -22.87 -9.68
CA LYS A 295 -6.49 -23.62 -10.84
C LYS A 295 -7.47 -22.76 -11.62
N ILE A 296 -7.10 -22.43 -12.84
CA ILE A 296 -7.85 -21.58 -13.75
C ILE A 296 -8.65 -22.48 -14.68
N THR A 297 -9.96 -22.50 -14.51
CA THR A 297 -10.89 -23.24 -15.38
C THR A 297 -11.35 -22.33 -16.51
N THR A 298 -10.93 -22.65 -17.73
CA THR A 298 -11.43 -22.03 -18.97
C THR A 298 -12.60 -22.85 -19.51
N GLN A 299 -13.16 -22.45 -20.66
CA GLN A 299 -14.21 -23.25 -21.33
C GLN A 299 -13.68 -24.59 -21.87
N SER A 300 -12.39 -24.67 -22.20
CA SER A 300 -11.79 -25.83 -22.87
C SER A 300 -11.00 -26.72 -21.92
N GLU A 301 -10.31 -26.14 -20.93
CA GLU A 301 -9.36 -26.86 -20.08
C GLU A 301 -9.14 -26.18 -18.72
N VAL A 302 -8.48 -26.91 -17.82
CA VAL A 302 -8.01 -26.41 -16.52
C VAL A 302 -6.51 -26.17 -16.58
N LEU A 303 -6.11 -24.94 -16.33
CA LEU A 303 -4.74 -24.46 -16.37
C LEU A 303 -4.21 -24.23 -14.96
N ASP A 304 -2.96 -24.64 -14.70
CA ASP A 304 -2.25 -24.22 -13.50
C ASP A 304 -1.73 -22.79 -13.71
N GLY A 305 -2.11 -21.90 -12.79
CA GLY A 305 -1.78 -20.49 -12.92
C GLY A 305 -1.55 -19.82 -11.58
N LEU A 306 -1.38 -18.50 -11.67
CA LEU A 306 -1.16 -17.61 -10.54
C LEU A 306 -2.28 -16.59 -10.46
N THR A 307 -2.52 -16.05 -9.28
CA THR A 307 -3.43 -14.93 -9.09
C THR A 307 -2.97 -14.07 -7.92
N PHE A 308 -3.52 -12.87 -7.81
CA PHE A 308 -3.26 -11.97 -6.70
C PHE A 308 -4.29 -12.21 -5.61
N ARG A 309 -3.87 -12.67 -4.43
CA ARG A 309 -4.72 -12.78 -3.23
C ARG A 309 -4.43 -11.61 -2.32
N PHE A 310 -5.45 -11.08 -1.66
CA PHE A 310 -5.29 -10.01 -0.67
C PHE A 310 -4.52 -10.53 0.56
N ASP A 311 -3.43 -9.86 0.95
CA ASP A 311 -2.56 -10.20 2.10
C ASP A 311 -2.96 -9.41 3.37
N GLY A 312 -4.13 -8.76 3.36
CA GLY A 312 -4.68 -8.02 4.51
C GLY A 312 -5.67 -8.84 5.34
N THR A 313 -6.23 -8.24 6.40
CA THR A 313 -7.17 -8.95 7.27
C THR A 313 -8.60 -8.83 6.76
N GLU A 314 -9.43 -9.84 7.02
CA GLU A 314 -10.85 -9.81 6.62
C GLU A 314 -11.64 -8.66 7.26
N ARG A 315 -11.13 -8.09 8.37
CA ARG A 315 -11.71 -6.92 9.04
C ARG A 315 -11.56 -5.64 8.23
N ASP A 316 -10.61 -5.61 7.31
CA ASP A 316 -10.35 -4.47 6.43
C ASP A 316 -11.30 -4.46 5.22
N LEU A 317 -12.11 -5.52 5.04
CA LEU A 317 -12.96 -5.75 3.89
C LEU A 317 -14.42 -5.41 4.19
N ASP A 318 -15.05 -4.71 3.25
CA ASP A 318 -16.46 -4.36 3.23
C ASP A 318 -17.33 -5.58 2.83
#